data_AF-A0A9Q0CHU7-F1
#
_entry.id   AF-A0A9Q0CHU7-F1
#
_cell.length_a   1.000
_cell.length_b   1.000
_cell.length_c   1.000
_cell.angle_alpha   90.00
_cell.angle_beta   90.00
_cell.angle_gamma   90.00
#
_symmetry.space_group_name_H-M   'P 1'
#
loop_
_entity.id
_entity.type
_entity.pdbx_description
1 polymer ?
#
loop_
_entity_poly.entity_id
_entity_poly.type
_entity_poly.pdbx_seq_one_letter_code
_entity_poly.pdbx_strand_id
1 'polypeptide(L)'
;MAVSKLSFLVSFLVLSYVAQAQLGQLGASRRKFGAQSRCRIDRLNALRPSRRTESEAGVTEYYDESEDQLECAGVSVLRARIEPNGLYLPSYSNSPSLVYVLRGRAVFGAVIPGCPETFQDLQEESEESYRGERGRREEYGGQQFRDEHQRIHHVRQGDVVAVPAGVPRWCYNDGETPVEVIAVIDVKNNANQLDPTLRHFMLAGRQQESSGRYRRGEGEQVGTSGNNILSGFDADLLAEAIGVNQETVRKLQSRNDERGEIVRVERQLRILRPSRTEEREESGERGYRRESEERGERWEDKVATSGNGFDEAICSMKMTENIAEPMKADVYKPNGGRITFLNSQKLPILKYIQMSANRGVLHRNAILAPHWNINAHAIVYVTSGRARMQIVSNEGQRAFDGELHRGQLIVVPQNFAVVVQSRSEGFSWISFQTNDNAMNTPIVGKTSALRGMPVDVLVNAYRGLSREEARRVKFNRGQEMTIFPSEGSRREYE
;
A
#
# COMPACT_ATOMS: atom_id res chain seq x y z
N MET A 1 2.01 -5.27 63.30
CA MET A 1 1.57 -6.10 62.15
C MET A 1 0.91 -5.33 61.00
N ALA A 2 1.07 -4.00 60.89
CA ALA A 2 0.53 -3.21 59.76
C ALA A 2 1.59 -2.80 58.71
N VAL A 3 2.87 -2.74 59.09
CA VAL A 3 3.94 -2.25 58.19
C VAL A 3 4.37 -3.30 57.15
N SER A 4 4.24 -4.60 57.45
CA SER A 4 4.63 -5.68 56.54
C SER A 4 3.66 -5.85 55.36
N LYS A 5 2.36 -5.54 55.55
CA LYS A 5 1.36 -5.66 54.47
C LYS A 5 1.48 -4.58 53.40
N LEU A 6 1.99 -3.39 53.76
CA LEU A 6 2.19 -2.29 52.80
C LEU A 6 3.37 -2.58 51.86
N SER A 7 4.43 -3.22 52.37
CA SER A 7 5.60 -3.58 51.57
C SER A 7 5.29 -4.65 50.52
N PHE A 8 4.38 -5.59 50.82
CA PHE A 8 3.95 -6.60 49.84
C PHE A 8 3.08 -6.01 48.73
N LEU A 9 2.20 -5.04 49.04
CA LEU A 9 1.36 -4.35 48.05
C LEU A 9 2.20 -3.47 47.10
N VAL A 10 3.22 -2.78 47.61
CA VAL A 10 4.12 -1.97 46.77
C VAL A 10 4.97 -2.85 45.85
N SER A 11 5.49 -3.99 46.35
CA SER A 11 6.24 -4.94 45.52
C SER A 11 5.38 -5.58 44.43
N PHE A 12 4.10 -5.86 44.70
CA PHE A 12 3.18 -6.41 43.70
C PHE A 12 2.79 -5.39 42.63
N LEU A 13 2.63 -4.11 43.00
CA LEU A 13 2.38 -3.02 42.07
C LEU A 13 3.59 -2.69 41.19
N VAL A 14 4.82 -2.81 41.72
CA VAL A 14 6.04 -2.63 40.93
C VAL A 14 6.26 -3.81 39.98
N LEU A 15 6.01 -5.05 40.42
CA LEU A 15 6.07 -6.23 39.55
C LEU A 15 4.99 -6.22 38.46
N SER A 16 3.78 -5.71 38.75
CA SER A 16 2.74 -5.56 37.73
C SER A 16 3.05 -4.44 36.74
N TYR A 17 3.69 -3.35 37.17
CA TYR A 17 4.16 -2.29 36.26
C TYR A 17 5.31 -2.76 35.36
N VAL A 18 6.23 -3.58 35.90
CA VAL A 18 7.32 -4.18 35.11
C VAL A 18 6.79 -5.25 34.16
N ALA A 19 5.79 -6.04 34.57
CA ALA A 19 5.11 -6.99 33.69
C ALA A 19 4.28 -6.29 32.59
N GLN A 20 3.64 -5.14 32.89
CA GLN A 20 2.97 -4.31 31.89
C GLN A 20 3.95 -3.58 30.97
N ALA A 21 5.14 -3.20 31.46
CA ALA A 21 6.21 -2.66 30.63
C ALA A 21 6.82 -3.74 29.69
N GLN A 22 6.77 -5.02 30.08
CA GLN A 22 7.18 -6.14 29.22
C GLN A 22 6.07 -6.58 28.24
N LEU A 23 4.79 -6.47 28.59
CA LEU A 23 3.68 -6.69 27.64
C LEU A 23 3.54 -5.53 26.62
N GLY A 24 3.96 -4.32 26.97
CA GLY A 24 4.03 -3.18 26.05
C GLY A 24 5.14 -3.26 24.99
N GLN A 25 6.00 -4.29 25.05
CA GLN A 25 7.06 -4.55 24.07
C GLN A 25 6.69 -5.60 23.01
N LEU A 26 5.44 -6.07 22.98
CA LEU A 26 4.90 -6.83 21.84
C LEU A 26 4.69 -5.88 20.65
N GLY A 27 5.72 -5.76 19.81
CA GLY A 27 5.56 -5.32 18.42
C GLY A 27 6.39 -4.13 17.93
N ALA A 28 7.35 -3.61 18.70
CA ALA A 28 8.36 -2.71 18.13
C ALA A 28 9.47 -3.53 17.45
N SER A 29 9.13 -4.17 16.34
CA SER A 29 10.11 -4.83 15.46
C SER A 29 11.03 -3.75 14.89
N ARG A 30 12.17 -3.51 15.54
CA ARG A 30 13.23 -2.63 15.04
C ARG A 30 13.74 -3.23 13.73
N ARG A 31 13.68 -2.46 12.63
CA ARG A 31 14.38 -2.80 11.37
C ARG A 31 15.84 -3.11 11.71
N LYS A 32 16.25 -4.36 11.47
CA LYS A 32 17.67 -4.72 11.56
C LYS A 32 18.35 -4.18 10.32
N PHE A 33 18.95 -3.00 10.41
CA PHE A 33 19.87 -2.52 9.39
C PHE A 33 21.08 -3.47 9.37
N GLY A 34 21.11 -4.38 8.40
CA GLY A 34 22.32 -5.14 8.06
C GLY A 34 23.46 -4.18 7.73
N ALA A 35 24.68 -4.58 8.08
CA ALA A 35 25.88 -3.78 7.84
C ALA A 35 25.98 -3.35 6.37
N GLN A 36 26.07 -2.03 6.14
CA GLN A 36 26.18 -1.32 4.85
C GLN A 36 24.92 -1.20 3.98
N SER A 37 23.91 -0.43 4.40
CA SER A 37 23.04 0.25 3.42
C SER A 37 23.83 1.39 2.75
N ARG A 38 24.12 1.27 1.44
CA ARG A 38 24.83 2.27 0.63
C ARG A 38 23.94 3.49 0.31
N CYS A 39 23.51 4.23 1.32
CA CYS A 39 22.75 5.47 1.12
C CYS A 39 23.63 6.72 0.92
N ARG A 40 24.92 6.53 0.56
CA ARG A 40 25.79 7.62 0.13
C ARG A 40 25.50 7.90 -1.34
N ILE A 41 24.47 8.72 -1.59
CA ILE A 41 24.00 9.03 -2.94
C ILE A 41 24.35 10.48 -3.27
N ASP A 42 25.28 10.65 -4.20
CA ASP A 42 25.69 11.97 -4.68
C ASP A 42 24.70 12.54 -5.71
N ARG A 43 24.01 11.65 -6.46
CA ARG A 43 23.07 12.03 -7.51
C ARG A 43 21.88 11.07 -7.55
N LEU A 44 20.67 11.62 -7.48
CA LEU A 44 19.41 10.92 -7.69
C LEU A 44 18.90 11.16 -9.12
N ASN A 45 18.07 10.27 -9.63
CA ASN A 45 17.49 10.37 -10.97
C ASN A 45 15.98 10.11 -10.96
N ALA A 46 15.30 10.72 -11.92
CA ALA A 46 13.89 10.45 -12.20
C ALA A 46 13.80 9.16 -13.04
N LEU A 47 13.45 8.06 -12.38
CA LEU A 47 13.42 6.72 -12.96
C LEU A 47 12.17 6.49 -13.81
N ARG A 48 12.32 5.58 -14.77
CA ARG A 48 11.24 4.93 -15.53
C ARG A 48 11.44 3.42 -15.42
N PRO A 49 10.42 2.60 -15.72
CA PRO A 49 10.61 1.16 -15.80
C PRO A 49 11.69 0.82 -16.83
N SER A 50 12.56 -0.12 -16.49
CA SER A 50 13.68 -0.58 -17.33
C SER A 50 13.37 -1.89 -18.05
N ARG A 51 12.43 -2.66 -17.52
CA ARG A 51 12.10 -4.03 -17.96
C ARG A 51 10.60 -4.17 -18.12
N ARG A 52 10.18 -4.95 -19.13
CA ARG A 52 8.77 -5.16 -19.47
C ARG A 52 8.54 -6.64 -19.79
N THR A 53 7.48 -7.20 -19.23
CA THR A 53 7.06 -8.60 -19.43
C THR A 53 5.63 -8.58 -19.97
N GLU A 54 5.43 -9.18 -21.14
CA GLU A 54 4.11 -9.29 -21.76
C GLU A 54 3.35 -10.49 -21.19
N SER A 55 2.03 -10.41 -21.20
CA SER A 55 1.13 -11.51 -20.88
C SER A 55 -0.10 -11.41 -21.77
N GLU A 56 -0.87 -12.49 -21.86
CA GLU A 56 -2.04 -12.62 -22.74
C GLU A 56 -3.06 -11.47 -22.59
N ALA A 57 -3.28 -11.00 -21.35
CA ALA A 57 -4.24 -9.94 -21.05
C ALA A 57 -3.63 -8.79 -20.24
N GLY A 58 -2.34 -8.52 -20.39
CA GLY A 58 -1.72 -7.39 -19.70
C GLY A 58 -0.22 -7.32 -19.85
N VAL A 59 0.36 -6.38 -19.12
CA VAL A 59 1.81 -6.17 -19.09
C VAL A 59 2.25 -5.76 -17.69
N THR A 60 3.40 -6.27 -17.25
CA THR A 60 4.09 -5.81 -16.06
C THR A 60 5.44 -5.20 -16.43
N GLU A 61 5.69 -4.02 -15.89
CA GLU A 61 6.90 -3.24 -16.07
C GLU A 61 7.63 -3.11 -14.74
N TYR A 62 8.92 -3.39 -14.71
CA TYR A 62 9.74 -3.39 -13.51
C TYR A 62 10.76 -2.27 -13.57
N TYR A 63 11.02 -1.68 -12.41
CA TYR A 63 12.16 -0.78 -12.21
C TYR A 63 13.41 -1.60 -11.89
N ASP A 64 14.58 -1.07 -12.23
CA ASP A 64 15.85 -1.75 -11.96
C ASP A 64 16.19 -1.66 -10.47
N GLU A 65 16.10 -2.80 -9.76
CA GLU A 65 16.37 -2.87 -8.32
C GLU A 65 17.82 -2.52 -7.97
N SER A 66 18.74 -2.54 -8.95
CA SER A 66 20.14 -2.16 -8.78
C SER A 66 20.40 -0.64 -8.83
N GLU A 67 19.38 0.17 -9.10
CA GLU A 67 19.48 1.63 -8.98
C GLU A 67 19.80 2.01 -7.53
N ASP A 68 20.89 2.78 -7.33
CA ASP A 68 21.40 3.15 -5.99
C ASP A 68 20.30 3.68 -5.06
N GLN A 69 19.35 4.43 -5.62
CA GLN A 69 18.25 5.03 -4.87
C GLN A 69 17.18 4.02 -4.42
N LEU A 70 16.94 2.95 -5.19
CA LEU A 70 16.04 1.86 -4.82
C LEU A 70 16.73 0.89 -3.86
N GLU A 71 18.02 0.60 -4.07
CA GLU A 71 18.84 -0.21 -3.14
C GLU A 71 18.93 0.47 -1.76
N CYS A 72 19.18 1.78 -1.73
CA CYS A 72 19.20 2.57 -0.50
C CYS A 72 17.85 2.52 0.23
N ALA A 73 16.73 2.73 -0.48
CA ALA A 73 15.40 2.64 0.11
C ALA A 73 15.01 1.21 0.52
N GLY A 74 15.66 0.19 -0.06
CA GLY A 74 15.37 -1.21 0.22
C GLY A 74 14.05 -1.66 -0.38
N VAL A 75 13.73 -1.21 -1.59
CA VAL A 75 12.44 -1.47 -2.24
C VAL A 75 12.59 -1.98 -3.66
N SER A 76 11.66 -2.84 -4.08
CA SER A 76 11.40 -3.16 -5.48
C SER A 76 10.11 -2.45 -5.93
N VAL A 77 10.05 -2.07 -7.21
CA VAL A 77 8.89 -1.36 -7.76
C VAL A 77 8.49 -1.98 -9.10
N LEU A 78 7.19 -2.17 -9.27
CA LEU A 78 6.60 -2.58 -10.54
C LEU A 78 5.33 -1.80 -10.85
N ARG A 79 5.01 -1.69 -12.13
CA ARG A 79 3.75 -1.20 -12.67
C ARG A 79 3.09 -2.33 -13.43
N ALA A 80 1.81 -2.56 -13.21
CA ALA A 80 1.06 -3.54 -13.99
C ALA A 80 -0.13 -2.86 -14.67
N ARG A 81 -0.42 -3.31 -15.89
CA ARG A 81 -1.61 -2.96 -16.65
C ARG A 81 -2.36 -4.23 -17.00
N ILE A 82 -3.60 -4.33 -16.53
CA ILE A 82 -4.48 -5.48 -16.73
C ILE A 82 -5.59 -5.04 -17.68
N GLU A 83 -5.67 -5.66 -18.85
CA GLU A 83 -6.69 -5.37 -19.85
C GLU A 83 -8.08 -5.85 -19.36
N PRO A 84 -9.19 -5.37 -19.97
CA PRO A 84 -10.53 -5.86 -19.65
C PRO A 84 -10.62 -7.39 -19.71
N ASN A 85 -11.28 -7.99 -18.72
CA ASN A 85 -11.35 -9.44 -18.49
C ASN A 85 -9.97 -10.11 -18.28
N GLY A 86 -8.95 -9.34 -17.93
CA GLY A 86 -7.65 -9.87 -17.52
C GLY A 86 -7.67 -10.33 -16.05
N LEU A 87 -7.07 -11.48 -15.79
CA LEU A 87 -6.85 -12.03 -14.45
C LEU A 87 -5.35 -12.09 -14.18
N TYR A 88 -4.87 -11.27 -13.25
CA TYR A 88 -3.56 -11.42 -12.64
C TYR A 88 -3.58 -12.68 -11.76
N LEU A 89 -2.79 -13.67 -12.14
CA LEU A 89 -2.83 -15.00 -11.57
C LEU A 89 -2.44 -15.03 -10.08
N PRO A 90 -2.97 -15.98 -9.30
CA PRO A 90 -2.66 -16.11 -7.89
C PRO A 90 -1.16 -16.27 -7.62
N SER A 91 -0.63 -15.45 -6.72
CA SER A 91 0.79 -15.44 -6.35
C SER A 91 1.01 -14.80 -4.98
N TYR A 92 2.15 -15.07 -4.36
CA TYR A 92 2.61 -14.40 -3.14
C TYR A 92 4.08 -13.98 -3.27
N SER A 93 4.55 -13.13 -2.37
CA SER A 93 5.94 -12.65 -2.34
C SER A 93 6.56 -12.75 -0.96
N ASN A 94 7.88 -12.83 -0.90
CA ASN A 94 8.65 -12.83 0.36
C ASN A 94 8.63 -11.51 1.13
N SER A 95 8.09 -10.44 0.54
CA SER A 95 8.09 -9.09 1.11
C SER A 95 6.70 -8.45 1.04
N PRO A 96 6.34 -7.59 2.01
CA PRO A 96 5.07 -6.88 1.98
C PRO A 96 5.08 -5.78 0.91
N SER A 97 3.89 -5.40 0.46
CA SER A 97 3.74 -4.39 -0.59
C SER A 97 2.54 -3.48 -0.38
N LEU A 98 2.67 -2.25 -0.89
CA LEU A 98 1.57 -1.32 -1.10
C LEU A 98 1.33 -1.16 -2.59
N VAL A 99 0.08 -1.35 -3.01
CA VAL A 99 -0.36 -1.20 -4.41
C VAL A 99 -1.31 -0.03 -4.50
N TYR A 100 -1.05 0.93 -5.37
CA TYR A 100 -1.95 2.05 -5.64
C TYR A 100 -2.60 1.90 -7.01
N VAL A 101 -3.94 1.98 -7.05
CA VAL A 101 -4.71 1.91 -8.29
C VAL A 101 -4.68 3.27 -9.00
N LEU A 102 -3.92 3.36 -10.07
CA LEU A 102 -3.75 4.58 -10.88
C LEU A 102 -4.99 4.87 -11.73
N ARG A 103 -5.63 3.82 -12.27
CA ARG A 103 -6.79 3.90 -13.17
C ARG A 103 -7.56 2.58 -13.16
N GLY A 104 -8.86 2.66 -13.44
CA GLY A 104 -9.74 1.50 -13.62
C GLY A 104 -10.39 1.04 -12.33
N ARG A 105 -11.06 -0.11 -12.41
CA ARG A 105 -11.64 -0.85 -11.29
C ARG A 105 -11.40 -2.35 -11.48
N ALA A 106 -11.29 -3.07 -10.38
CA ALA A 106 -11.04 -4.49 -10.39
C ALA A 106 -11.67 -5.15 -9.15
N VAL A 107 -11.74 -6.47 -9.20
CA VAL A 107 -11.91 -7.33 -8.04
C VAL A 107 -10.52 -7.78 -7.59
N PHE A 108 -10.25 -7.68 -6.30
CA PHE A 108 -9.01 -8.11 -5.66
C PHE A 108 -9.33 -9.16 -4.60
N GLY A 109 -8.62 -10.27 -4.63
CA GLY A 109 -8.67 -11.30 -3.58
C GLY A 109 -7.33 -11.45 -2.89
N ALA A 110 -7.35 -11.55 -1.57
CA ALA A 110 -6.23 -11.95 -0.75
C ALA A 110 -6.67 -13.12 0.13
N VAL A 111 -5.91 -14.21 0.09
CA VAL A 111 -6.24 -15.43 0.84
C VAL A 111 -5.43 -15.42 2.13
N ILE A 112 -6.09 -15.22 3.26
CA ILE A 112 -5.46 -15.25 4.59
C ILE A 112 -5.49 -16.70 5.08
N PRO A 113 -4.33 -17.39 5.17
CA PRO A 113 -4.31 -18.79 5.60
C PRO A 113 -4.89 -18.96 7.00
N GLY A 114 -5.77 -19.95 7.17
CA GLY A 114 -6.46 -20.22 8.44
C GLY A 114 -7.81 -19.49 8.59
N CYS A 115 -8.15 -18.58 7.69
CA CYS A 115 -9.47 -17.96 7.67
C CYS A 115 -10.48 -18.77 6.85
N PRO A 116 -11.75 -18.88 7.31
CA PRO A 116 -12.77 -19.62 6.59
C PRO A 116 -13.27 -18.86 5.35
N GLU A 117 -13.82 -19.60 4.39
CA GLU A 117 -14.52 -19.10 3.23
C GLU A 117 -15.86 -18.47 3.64
N THR A 118 -15.89 -17.16 3.89
CA THR A 118 -17.09 -16.46 4.37
C THR A 118 -18.09 -16.07 3.29
N PHE A 119 -17.72 -16.18 2.01
CA PHE A 119 -18.65 -15.96 0.89
C PHE A 119 -19.06 -17.34 0.39
N GLN A 120 -20.31 -17.71 0.66
CA GLN A 120 -20.84 -19.05 0.43
C GLN A 120 -22.20 -18.93 -0.27
N ASP A 121 -22.44 -19.82 -1.24
CA ASP A 121 -23.77 -20.04 -1.80
C ASP A 121 -24.35 -21.31 -1.15
N LEU A 122 -24.87 -21.14 0.07
CA LEU A 122 -25.55 -22.20 0.79
C LEU A 122 -27.00 -22.24 0.31
N GLN A 123 -27.35 -23.31 -0.40
CA GLN A 123 -28.74 -23.63 -0.61
C GLN A 123 -29.38 -23.92 0.75
N GLU A 124 -30.52 -23.28 1.03
CA GLU A 124 -31.44 -23.71 2.09
C GLU A 124 -31.79 -25.18 1.83
N GLU A 125 -31.07 -26.11 2.45
CA GLU A 125 -31.60 -27.41 2.84
C GLU A 125 -32.57 -27.18 4.01
N SER A 126 -33.60 -26.34 3.81
CA SER A 126 -34.77 -26.38 4.67
C SER A 126 -35.53 -27.64 4.30
N GLU A 127 -35.35 -28.64 5.16
CA GLU A 127 -36.10 -29.88 5.19
C GLU A 127 -37.59 -29.68 4.93
N GLU A 128 -38.15 -30.67 4.24
CA GLU A 128 -39.56 -30.92 4.01
C GLU A 128 -40.48 -30.48 5.17
N SER A 129 -41.17 -29.35 5.02
CA SER A 129 -42.57 -29.23 5.42
C SER A 129 -43.16 -27.95 4.85
N TYR A 130 -43.90 -28.07 3.76
CA TYR A 130 -45.24 -27.50 3.56
C TYR A 130 -45.62 -27.79 2.10
N ARG A 131 -46.52 -28.76 1.94
CA ARG A 131 -47.29 -28.98 0.70
C ARG A 131 -47.99 -27.68 0.30
N GLY A 132 -47.80 -27.23 -0.94
CA GLY A 132 -48.68 -26.21 -1.52
C GLY A 132 -48.20 -25.59 -2.83
N GLU A 133 -48.72 -26.11 -3.94
CA GLU A 133 -49.00 -25.39 -5.19
C GLU A 133 -47.85 -24.88 -6.10
N ARG A 134 -47.62 -25.70 -7.13
CA ARG A 134 -47.35 -25.34 -8.54
C ARG A 134 -47.02 -23.86 -8.84
N GLY A 135 -45.74 -23.59 -9.00
CA GLY A 135 -45.22 -22.56 -9.90
C GLY A 135 -44.24 -23.20 -10.88
N ARG A 136 -44.66 -23.41 -12.13
CA ARG A 136 -43.76 -23.75 -13.24
C ARG A 136 -42.71 -22.64 -13.36
N ARG A 137 -41.47 -22.91 -12.98
CA ARG A 137 -40.32 -22.13 -13.44
C ARG A 137 -39.48 -23.02 -14.34
N GLU A 138 -39.30 -22.52 -15.55
CA GLU A 138 -38.78 -23.20 -16.71
C GLU A 138 -37.39 -23.79 -16.47
N GLU A 139 -37.28 -25.03 -16.92
CA GLU A 139 -36.10 -25.86 -17.01
C GLU A 139 -35.13 -25.26 -18.05
N TYR A 140 -34.26 -24.35 -17.62
CA TYR A 140 -33.00 -24.06 -18.32
C TYR A 140 -31.87 -24.71 -17.54
N GLY A 141 -31.23 -25.71 -18.16
CA GLY A 141 -30.09 -26.47 -17.62
C GLY A 141 -28.83 -25.64 -17.41
N GLY A 142 -28.86 -24.71 -16.47
CA GLY A 142 -27.66 -24.12 -15.89
C GLY A 142 -27.20 -24.97 -14.71
N GLN A 143 -26.03 -25.59 -14.81
CA GLN A 143 -25.33 -26.11 -13.63
C GLN A 143 -25.36 -25.04 -12.53
N GLN A 144 -25.98 -25.36 -11.39
CA GLN A 144 -25.99 -24.50 -10.21
C GLN A 144 -24.55 -24.11 -9.88
N PHE A 145 -24.29 -22.79 -9.78
CA PHE A 145 -22.99 -22.27 -9.40
C PHE A 145 -22.84 -22.43 -7.89
N ARG A 146 -22.21 -23.52 -7.44
CA ARG A 146 -21.88 -23.75 -6.03
C ARG A 146 -20.42 -23.42 -5.82
N ASP A 147 -20.14 -22.47 -4.95
CA ASP A 147 -18.78 -22.01 -4.64
C ASP A 147 -18.72 -21.53 -3.19
N GLU A 148 -17.51 -21.57 -2.61
CA GLU A 148 -17.19 -21.00 -1.32
C GLU A 148 -15.79 -20.41 -1.41
N HIS A 149 -15.64 -19.13 -1.07
CA HIS A 149 -14.33 -18.49 -1.08
C HIS A 149 -14.21 -17.41 0.01
N GLN A 150 -12.98 -17.00 0.30
CA GLN A 150 -12.75 -15.86 1.19
C GLN A 150 -13.29 -14.55 0.60
N ARG A 151 -13.43 -13.54 1.46
CA ARG A 151 -13.89 -12.21 1.10
C ARG A 151 -13.06 -11.61 -0.04
N ILE A 152 -13.77 -11.07 -1.03
CA ILE A 152 -13.18 -10.28 -2.12
C ILE A 152 -13.34 -8.78 -1.86
N HIS A 153 -12.50 -7.98 -2.50
CA HIS A 153 -12.49 -6.53 -2.39
C HIS A 153 -12.70 -5.89 -3.75
N HIS A 154 -13.67 -4.98 -3.85
CA HIS A 154 -13.78 -4.09 -4.99
C HIS A 154 -12.77 -2.96 -4.83
N VAL A 155 -11.88 -2.81 -5.81
CA VAL A 155 -10.87 -1.77 -5.83
C VAL A 155 -11.08 -0.88 -7.05
N ARG A 156 -10.81 0.41 -6.88
CA ARG A 156 -10.95 1.44 -7.92
C ARG A 156 -9.84 2.46 -7.84
N GLN A 157 -9.77 3.31 -8.85
CA GLN A 157 -8.83 4.43 -8.88
C GLN A 157 -8.78 5.18 -7.55
N GLY A 158 -7.56 5.33 -7.01
CA GLY A 158 -7.30 6.00 -5.75
C GLY A 158 -7.20 5.10 -4.53
N ASP A 159 -7.53 3.82 -4.66
CA ASP A 159 -7.35 2.85 -3.59
C ASP A 159 -5.87 2.49 -3.42
N VAL A 160 -5.45 2.41 -2.17
CA VAL A 160 -4.24 1.71 -1.75
C VAL A 160 -4.64 0.36 -1.20
N VAL A 161 -3.97 -0.71 -1.66
CA VAL A 161 -4.11 -2.08 -1.19
C VAL A 161 -2.83 -2.48 -0.47
N ALA A 162 -2.95 -2.92 0.78
CA ALA A 162 -1.84 -3.41 1.58
C ALA A 162 -1.81 -4.94 1.54
N VAL A 163 -0.68 -5.52 1.10
CA VAL A 163 -0.53 -6.97 0.96
C VAL A 163 0.67 -7.42 1.80
N PRO A 164 0.45 -8.23 2.85
CA PRO A 164 1.52 -8.83 3.64
C PRO A 164 2.41 -9.79 2.84
N ALA A 165 3.63 -10.02 3.33
CA ALA A 165 4.49 -11.08 2.81
C ALA A 165 3.82 -12.45 2.99
N GLY A 166 3.97 -13.34 2.01
CA GLY A 166 3.47 -14.71 2.06
C GLY A 166 1.96 -14.88 1.82
N VAL A 167 1.18 -13.80 1.77
CA VAL A 167 -0.28 -13.86 1.52
C VAL A 167 -0.56 -14.00 0.02
N PRO A 168 -1.18 -15.10 -0.45
CA PRO A 168 -1.59 -15.23 -1.84
C PRO A 168 -2.60 -14.16 -2.25
N ARG A 169 -2.40 -13.59 -3.43
CA ARG A 169 -3.28 -12.56 -4.00
C ARG A 169 -3.55 -12.79 -5.47
N TRP A 170 -4.70 -12.31 -5.94
CA TRP A 170 -5.08 -12.26 -7.36
C TRP A 170 -5.90 -11.00 -7.65
N CYS A 171 -5.98 -10.61 -8.92
CA CYS A 171 -6.74 -9.43 -9.32
C CYS A 171 -7.40 -9.63 -10.68
N TYR A 172 -8.70 -9.35 -10.77
CA TYR A 172 -9.50 -9.49 -11.98
C TYR A 172 -10.07 -8.14 -12.42
N ASN A 173 -9.81 -7.76 -13.67
CA ASN A 173 -10.41 -6.56 -14.25
C ASN A 173 -11.84 -6.86 -14.74
N ASP A 174 -12.83 -6.47 -13.94
CA ASP A 174 -14.26 -6.55 -14.24
C ASP A 174 -14.82 -5.25 -14.88
N GLY A 175 -13.93 -4.33 -15.26
CA GLY A 175 -14.25 -3.08 -15.94
C GLY A 175 -14.03 -3.13 -17.45
N GLU A 176 -14.52 -2.09 -18.13
CA GLU A 176 -14.34 -1.88 -19.57
C GLU A 176 -13.01 -1.18 -19.91
N THR A 177 -12.38 -0.56 -18.92
CA THR A 177 -11.10 0.15 -19.09
C THR A 177 -9.97 -0.65 -18.48
N PRO A 178 -8.73 -0.57 -19.04
CA PRO A 178 -7.57 -1.17 -18.40
C PRO A 178 -7.38 -0.67 -16.97
N VAL A 179 -7.00 -1.60 -16.10
CA VAL A 179 -6.60 -1.30 -14.73
C VAL A 179 -5.10 -1.07 -14.73
N GLU A 180 -4.67 0.08 -14.22
CA GLU A 180 -3.25 0.42 -14.07
C GLU A 180 -2.92 0.55 -12.59
N VAL A 181 -1.85 -0.11 -12.14
CA VAL A 181 -1.41 -0.08 -10.74
C VAL A 181 0.09 0.17 -10.65
N ILE A 182 0.53 0.83 -9.58
CA ILE A 182 1.94 0.91 -9.18
C ILE A 182 2.08 0.23 -7.82
N ALA A 183 3.03 -0.69 -7.69
CA ALA A 183 3.29 -1.45 -6.47
C ALA A 183 4.72 -1.17 -5.98
N VAL A 184 4.85 -0.87 -4.68
CA VAL A 184 6.14 -0.77 -3.99
C VAL A 184 6.23 -1.90 -2.99
N ILE A 185 7.30 -2.68 -3.08
CA ILE A 185 7.56 -3.87 -2.28
C ILE A 185 8.78 -3.60 -1.39
N ASP A 186 8.64 -3.73 -0.07
CA ASP A 186 9.69 -3.45 0.91
C ASP A 186 10.59 -4.67 1.12
N VAL A 187 11.59 -4.84 0.25
CA VAL A 187 12.49 -6.02 0.28
C VAL A 187 13.42 -6.05 1.48
N LYS A 188 13.60 -4.93 2.19
CA LYS A 188 14.33 -4.87 3.48
C LYS A 188 13.40 -4.93 4.69
N ASN A 189 12.12 -5.25 4.51
CA ASN A 189 11.20 -5.42 5.63
C ASN A 189 11.62 -6.61 6.51
N ASN A 190 11.37 -6.53 7.82
CA ASN A 190 11.67 -7.63 8.75
C ASN A 190 10.84 -8.90 8.47
N ALA A 191 9.71 -8.80 7.76
CA ALA A 191 8.95 -9.95 7.30
C ALA A 191 9.69 -10.77 6.22
N ASN A 192 10.62 -10.15 5.47
CA ASN A 192 11.46 -10.86 4.51
C ASN A 192 12.69 -11.45 5.22
N GLN A 193 12.65 -12.76 5.47
CA GLN A 193 13.72 -13.49 6.16
C GLN A 193 14.73 -14.14 5.20
N LEU A 194 14.57 -13.94 3.88
CA LEU A 194 15.45 -14.52 2.88
C LEU A 194 16.66 -13.60 2.69
N ASP A 195 16.64 -12.78 1.66
CA ASP A 195 17.64 -11.78 1.32
C ASP A 195 16.92 -10.59 0.65
N PRO A 196 17.59 -9.43 0.43
CA PRO A 196 16.93 -8.21 -0.04
C PRO A 196 16.60 -8.23 -1.56
N THR A 197 16.21 -9.39 -2.09
CA THR A 197 15.76 -9.60 -3.46
C THR A 197 14.27 -9.95 -3.47
N LEU A 198 13.51 -9.34 -4.39
CA LEU A 198 12.12 -9.69 -4.59
C LEU A 198 12.00 -11.11 -5.18
N ARG A 199 11.24 -11.96 -4.50
CA ARG A 199 10.82 -13.26 -5.03
C ARG A 199 9.31 -13.28 -5.21
N HIS A 200 8.89 -13.67 -6.41
CA HIS A 200 7.49 -13.81 -6.77
C HIS A 200 7.19 -15.31 -6.92
N PHE A 201 6.32 -15.84 -6.08
CA PHE A 201 5.94 -17.24 -6.06
C PHE A 201 4.56 -17.37 -6.72
N MET A 202 4.55 -17.77 -7.98
CA MET A 202 3.32 -18.03 -8.73
C MET A 202 2.67 -19.32 -8.24
N LEU A 203 1.35 -19.30 -8.02
CA LEU A 203 0.55 -20.51 -7.77
C LEU A 203 -0.04 -21.09 -9.06
N ALA A 204 -0.16 -20.29 -10.10
CA ALA A 204 -0.65 -20.70 -11.42
C ALA A 204 0.15 -20.00 -12.53
N GLY A 205 0.14 -20.59 -13.72
CA GLY A 205 0.85 -20.05 -14.88
C GLY A 205 2.36 -20.09 -14.73
N ARG A 206 3.04 -19.15 -15.38
CA ARG A 206 4.50 -19.08 -15.45
C ARG A 206 4.97 -17.63 -15.41
N GLN A 207 6.08 -17.39 -14.71
CA GLN A 207 6.80 -16.13 -14.83
C GLN A 207 7.67 -16.20 -16.10
N GLN A 208 7.31 -15.43 -17.13
CA GLN A 208 8.12 -15.35 -18.36
C GLN A 208 9.48 -14.73 -18.05
N GLU A 209 10.52 -15.26 -18.70
CA GLU A 209 11.86 -14.68 -18.65
C GLU A 209 11.82 -13.24 -19.14
N SER A 210 12.37 -12.36 -18.32
CA SER A 210 12.88 -11.12 -18.86
C SER A 210 14.33 -11.31 -19.27
N SER A 211 14.57 -11.12 -20.56
CA SER A 211 15.89 -10.86 -21.13
C SER A 211 16.46 -9.52 -20.63
N GLY A 212 16.96 -9.49 -19.40
CA GLY A 212 17.68 -8.38 -18.79
C GLY A 212 19.17 -8.70 -18.69
N ARG A 213 19.97 -8.23 -19.65
CA ARG A 213 21.41 -8.47 -19.75
C ARG A 213 22.16 -7.49 -18.84
N TYR A 214 22.44 -7.85 -17.60
CA TYR A 214 23.38 -7.10 -16.76
C TYR A 214 24.60 -7.94 -16.38
N ARG A 215 25.77 -7.46 -16.81
CA ARG A 215 27.11 -7.97 -16.49
C ARG A 215 27.69 -7.14 -15.34
N ARG A 216 27.91 -7.75 -14.18
CA ARG A 216 29.00 -7.36 -13.27
C ARG A 216 29.42 -8.54 -12.40
N GLY A 217 30.58 -9.12 -12.75
CA GLY A 217 31.40 -9.96 -11.88
C GLY A 217 30.85 -11.35 -11.57
N GLU A 218 31.69 -12.36 -11.83
CA GLU A 218 31.58 -13.78 -11.46
C GLU A 218 30.64 -14.09 -10.27
N GLY A 219 29.46 -14.60 -10.62
CA GLY A 219 28.46 -15.19 -9.75
C GLY A 219 27.28 -15.62 -10.61
N GLU A 220 26.97 -16.91 -10.67
CA GLU A 220 25.85 -17.45 -11.43
C GLU A 220 24.55 -16.72 -11.04
N GLN A 221 23.90 -16.12 -12.05
CA GLN A 221 22.62 -15.46 -11.88
C GLN A 221 21.52 -16.51 -11.69
N VAL A 222 20.82 -16.45 -10.56
CA VAL A 222 19.50 -17.05 -10.43
C VAL A 222 18.52 -16.12 -11.15
N GLY A 223 18.43 -16.23 -12.47
CA GLY A 223 17.24 -15.78 -13.16
C GLY A 223 16.07 -16.58 -12.61
N THR A 224 15.09 -15.93 -11.98
CA THR A 224 13.83 -16.58 -11.58
C THR A 224 12.94 -16.79 -12.81
N SER A 225 13.46 -17.55 -13.78
CA SER A 225 12.65 -18.26 -14.76
C SER A 225 12.05 -19.44 -14.02
N GLY A 226 10.76 -19.37 -13.71
CA GLY A 226 10.08 -20.37 -12.92
C GLY A 226 8.67 -20.58 -13.41
N ASN A 227 8.33 -21.83 -13.70
CA ASN A 227 6.94 -22.26 -13.65
C ASN A 227 6.40 -22.03 -12.23
N ASN A 228 5.09 -22.07 -12.04
CA ASN A 228 4.49 -21.95 -10.70
C ASN A 228 5.07 -22.98 -9.71
N ILE A 229 4.93 -22.72 -8.41
CA ILE A 229 5.54 -23.56 -7.37
C ILE A 229 5.08 -25.02 -7.42
N LEU A 230 3.87 -25.30 -7.94
CA LEU A 230 3.34 -26.65 -8.03
C LEU A 230 4.12 -27.51 -9.03
N SER A 231 4.74 -26.87 -10.03
CA SER A 231 5.57 -27.54 -11.03
C SER A 231 6.85 -28.16 -10.46
N GLY A 232 7.30 -27.70 -9.28
CA GLY A 232 8.47 -28.22 -8.59
C GLY A 232 8.22 -29.52 -7.81
N PHE A 233 6.96 -29.86 -7.54
CA PHE A 233 6.60 -31.10 -6.85
C PHE A 233 6.54 -32.29 -7.80
N ASP A 234 6.78 -33.47 -7.24
CA ASP A 234 6.48 -34.73 -7.92
C ASP A 234 4.97 -34.84 -8.21
N ALA A 235 4.63 -35.28 -9.41
CA ALA A 235 3.24 -35.28 -9.87
C ALA A 235 2.39 -36.32 -9.14
N ASP A 236 2.98 -37.43 -8.71
CA ASP A 236 2.26 -38.53 -8.06
C ASP A 236 2.00 -38.17 -6.60
N LEU A 237 3.02 -37.65 -5.91
CA LEU A 237 2.89 -37.15 -4.55
C LEU A 237 1.86 -36.02 -4.45
N LEU A 238 1.88 -35.07 -5.39
CA LEU A 238 0.92 -33.96 -5.40
C LEU A 238 -0.50 -34.44 -5.73
N ALA A 239 -0.64 -35.45 -6.59
CA ALA A 239 -1.93 -36.06 -6.91
C ALA A 239 -2.54 -36.74 -5.69
N GLU A 240 -1.73 -37.48 -4.94
CA GLU A 240 -2.12 -38.10 -3.68
C GLU A 240 -2.50 -37.06 -2.63
N ALA A 241 -1.68 -36.02 -2.43
CA ALA A 241 -1.91 -34.99 -1.43
C ALA A 241 -3.18 -34.15 -1.67
N ILE A 242 -3.52 -33.87 -2.94
CA ILE A 242 -4.74 -33.13 -3.31
C ILE A 242 -5.95 -34.07 -3.40
N GLY A 243 -5.74 -35.36 -3.66
CA GLY A 243 -6.82 -36.33 -3.90
C GLY A 243 -7.40 -36.25 -5.32
N VAL A 244 -6.56 -35.97 -6.32
CA VAL A 244 -6.96 -35.87 -7.75
C VAL A 244 -6.08 -36.76 -8.63
N ASN A 245 -6.45 -36.93 -9.90
CA ASN A 245 -5.63 -37.68 -10.83
C ASN A 245 -4.38 -36.88 -11.29
N GLN A 246 -3.36 -37.60 -11.78
CA GLN A 246 -2.12 -37.00 -12.29
C GLN A 246 -2.35 -36.02 -13.45
N GLU A 247 -3.38 -36.22 -14.28
CA GLU A 247 -3.66 -35.31 -15.40
C GLU A 247 -4.07 -33.92 -14.89
N THR A 248 -4.90 -33.87 -13.84
CA THR A 248 -5.27 -32.63 -13.15
C THR A 248 -4.04 -31.96 -12.56
N VAL A 249 -3.14 -32.71 -11.94
CA VAL A 249 -1.87 -32.16 -11.44
C VAL A 249 -1.01 -31.60 -12.56
N ARG A 250 -0.87 -32.31 -13.68
CA ARG A 250 -0.12 -31.80 -14.85
C ARG A 250 -0.67 -30.49 -15.38
N LYS A 251 -2.00 -30.28 -15.31
CA LYS A 251 -2.65 -28.99 -15.63
C LYS A 251 -2.25 -27.92 -14.62
N LEU A 252 -2.31 -28.21 -13.32
CA LEU A 252 -1.90 -27.26 -12.26
C LEU A 252 -0.43 -26.84 -12.40
N GLN A 253 0.46 -27.79 -12.73
CA GLN A 253 1.89 -27.51 -12.94
C GLN A 253 2.17 -26.59 -14.12
N SER A 254 1.20 -26.37 -15.03
CA SER A 254 1.24 -25.37 -16.10
C SER A 254 2.54 -25.37 -16.95
N ARG A 255 3.17 -26.55 -17.14
CA ARG A 255 4.50 -26.65 -17.79
C ARG A 255 4.52 -26.13 -19.23
N ASN A 256 3.38 -26.14 -19.91
CA ASN A 256 3.19 -25.71 -21.30
C ASN A 256 2.33 -24.44 -21.42
N ASP A 257 2.12 -23.70 -20.33
CA ASP A 257 1.34 -22.46 -20.36
C ASP A 257 2.24 -21.26 -20.66
N GLU A 258 2.06 -20.66 -21.84
CA GLU A 258 2.83 -19.52 -22.32
C GLU A 258 2.11 -18.17 -22.11
N ARG A 259 0.92 -18.16 -21.51
CA ARG A 259 0.08 -16.96 -21.37
C ARG A 259 0.65 -15.91 -20.41
N GLY A 260 1.63 -16.29 -19.58
CA GLY A 260 2.31 -15.41 -18.64
C GLY A 260 1.59 -15.29 -17.30
N GLU A 261 1.70 -14.11 -16.67
CA GLU A 261 1.16 -13.86 -15.32
C GLU A 261 -0.23 -13.22 -15.33
N ILE A 262 -0.67 -12.69 -16.49
CA ILE A 262 -1.98 -12.06 -16.69
C ILE A 262 -2.69 -12.76 -17.85
N VAL A 263 -3.72 -13.54 -17.52
CA VAL A 263 -4.47 -14.35 -18.50
C VAL A 263 -5.80 -13.71 -18.85
N ARG A 264 -6.31 -14.01 -20.06
CA ARG A 264 -7.64 -13.58 -20.49
C ARG A 264 -8.69 -14.56 -20.01
N VAL A 265 -9.73 -14.03 -19.38
CA VAL A 265 -10.90 -14.79 -18.95
C VAL A 265 -11.93 -14.68 -20.08
N GLU A 266 -12.10 -15.76 -20.87
CA GLU A 266 -12.93 -15.76 -22.09
C GLU A 266 -14.40 -15.41 -21.83
N ARG A 267 -14.93 -15.89 -20.71
CA ARG A 267 -16.27 -15.59 -20.21
C ARG A 267 -16.14 -14.81 -18.91
N GLN A 268 -17.11 -13.97 -18.56
CA GLN A 268 -17.08 -13.23 -17.31
C GLN A 268 -16.77 -14.14 -16.12
N LEU A 269 -15.77 -13.74 -15.31
CA LEU A 269 -15.38 -14.49 -14.12
C LEU A 269 -16.59 -14.61 -13.18
N ARG A 270 -16.99 -15.85 -12.88
CA ARG A 270 -18.07 -16.15 -11.95
C ARG A 270 -17.48 -16.19 -10.54
N ILE A 271 -17.94 -15.29 -9.68
CA ILE A 271 -17.51 -15.13 -8.29
C ILE A 271 -18.76 -14.81 -7.45
N LEU A 272 -18.78 -15.26 -6.20
CA LEU A 272 -19.79 -14.82 -5.26
C LEU A 272 -19.53 -13.38 -4.86
N ARG A 273 -20.56 -12.55 -4.95
CA ARG A 273 -20.53 -11.14 -4.56
C ARG A 273 -21.91 -10.73 -4.03
N PRO A 274 -21.99 -9.86 -3.02
CA PRO A 274 -23.25 -9.26 -2.60
C PRO A 274 -23.99 -8.65 -3.77
N SER A 275 -25.32 -8.68 -3.73
CA SER A 275 -26.13 -8.21 -4.85
C SER A 275 -26.03 -6.68 -4.96
N ARG A 276 -26.01 -6.14 -6.20
CA ARG A 276 -25.96 -4.68 -6.43
C ARG A 276 -27.16 -3.91 -5.86
N THR A 277 -28.24 -4.60 -5.53
CA THR A 277 -29.44 -4.00 -4.94
C THR A 277 -29.19 -3.61 -3.48
N GLU A 278 -28.46 -4.44 -2.74
CA GLU A 278 -28.05 -4.19 -1.35
C GLU A 278 -27.04 -3.01 -1.26
N GLU A 279 -26.10 -2.91 -2.21
CA GLU A 279 -25.15 -1.78 -2.27
C GLU A 279 -25.83 -0.42 -2.53
N ARG A 280 -26.94 -0.40 -3.28
CA ARG A 280 -27.68 0.84 -3.59
C ARG A 280 -28.49 1.32 -2.40
N GLU A 281 -29.12 0.41 -1.66
CA GLU A 281 -29.92 0.73 -0.48
C GLU A 281 -29.04 1.33 0.64
N GLU A 282 -27.84 0.80 0.88
CA GLU A 282 -26.90 1.37 1.87
C GLU A 282 -26.31 2.74 1.47
N SER A 283 -26.16 3.00 0.16
CA SER A 283 -25.65 4.29 -0.33
C SER A 283 -26.68 5.42 -0.27
N GLY A 284 -27.98 5.09 -0.32
CA GLY A 284 -29.10 6.04 -0.18
C GLY A 284 -29.36 6.48 1.27
N GLU A 285 -29.06 5.64 2.26
CA GLU A 285 -29.28 5.94 3.68
C GLU A 285 -28.19 6.80 4.35
N ARG A 286 -27.09 7.13 3.64
CA ARG A 286 -26.06 8.06 4.15
C ARG A 286 -26.54 9.51 4.30
N GLY A 287 -27.77 9.82 3.86
CA GLY A 287 -28.41 11.13 4.03
C GLY A 287 -29.05 11.38 5.40
N TYR A 288 -29.36 10.34 6.19
CA TYR A 288 -30.17 10.47 7.42
C TYR A 288 -29.51 9.94 8.70
N ARG A 289 -28.24 9.52 8.66
CA ARG A 289 -27.49 9.05 9.85
C ARG A 289 -26.37 10.01 10.23
N ARG A 290 -26.70 11.28 10.49
CA ARG A 290 -25.73 12.29 10.96
C ARG A 290 -26.06 12.91 12.33
N GLU A 291 -27.03 12.35 13.07
CA GLU A 291 -27.44 12.89 14.38
C GLU A 291 -27.51 11.86 15.53
N SER A 292 -26.99 10.64 15.38
CA SER A 292 -27.09 9.62 16.45
C SER A 292 -25.76 9.03 16.94
N GLU A 293 -24.62 9.70 16.75
CA GLU A 293 -23.30 9.24 17.25
C GLU A 293 -22.91 9.83 18.63
N GLU A 294 -23.88 10.29 19.44
CA GLU A 294 -23.63 10.70 20.85
C GLU A 294 -24.26 9.79 21.91
N ARG A 295 -24.80 8.62 21.55
CA ARG A 295 -25.23 7.64 22.55
C ARG A 295 -24.69 6.27 22.21
N GLY A 296 -23.72 5.84 23.02
CA GLY A 296 -23.13 4.51 22.93
C GLY A 296 -24.20 3.44 23.05
N GLU A 297 -24.47 2.75 21.95
CA GLU A 297 -25.20 1.50 21.94
C GLU A 297 -24.42 0.47 21.14
N ARG A 298 -24.07 -0.57 21.88
CA ARG A 298 -23.36 -1.80 21.53
C ARG A 298 -24.23 -2.60 20.55
N TRP A 299 -23.82 -2.64 19.29
CA TRP A 299 -24.35 -3.60 18.32
C TRP A 299 -23.60 -4.92 18.52
N GLU A 300 -24.19 -5.81 19.31
CA GLU A 300 -23.90 -7.25 19.30
C GLU A 300 -24.58 -7.85 18.06
N ASP A 301 -23.81 -8.01 16.98
CA ASP A 301 -24.29 -8.73 15.80
C ASP A 301 -24.15 -10.24 15.99
N LYS A 302 -25.31 -10.89 15.87
CA LYS A 302 -25.53 -12.32 15.94
C LYS A 302 -25.14 -12.99 14.61
N VAL A 303 -23.90 -13.45 14.50
CA VAL A 303 -23.54 -14.70 13.79
C VAL A 303 -22.37 -15.31 14.55
N ALA A 304 -22.66 -15.92 15.70
CA ALA A 304 -21.69 -16.69 16.46
C ALA A 304 -21.79 -18.16 16.03
N THR A 305 -20.94 -18.57 15.11
CA THR A 305 -20.63 -19.99 14.89
C THR A 305 -19.11 -20.17 14.78
N SER A 306 -18.52 -20.55 15.92
CA SER A 306 -17.26 -21.31 16.03
C SER A 306 -15.98 -20.67 15.45
N GLY A 307 -15.58 -19.49 15.95
CA GLY A 307 -14.20 -19.01 15.90
C GLY A 307 -13.83 -18.36 17.22
N ASN A 308 -12.58 -18.49 17.69
CA ASN A 308 -12.13 -17.61 18.76
C ASN A 308 -12.15 -16.18 18.21
N GLY A 309 -12.79 -15.22 18.87
CA GLY A 309 -12.96 -13.83 18.35
C GLY A 309 -11.66 -13.05 18.04
N PHE A 310 -10.49 -13.65 18.27
CA PHE A 310 -9.20 -13.17 17.78
C PHE A 310 -8.95 -13.52 16.31
N ASP A 311 -9.42 -14.69 15.86
CA ASP A 311 -9.25 -15.19 14.49
C ASP A 311 -10.15 -14.41 13.51
N GLU A 312 -11.39 -14.10 13.92
CA GLU A 312 -12.34 -13.29 13.13
C GLU A 312 -11.84 -11.86 12.87
N ALA A 313 -11.12 -11.26 13.82
CA ALA A 313 -10.56 -9.91 13.70
C ALA A 313 -9.40 -9.83 12.69
N ILE A 314 -8.63 -10.91 12.53
CA ILE A 314 -7.56 -10.99 11.53
C ILE A 314 -8.16 -11.28 10.15
N CYS A 315 -9.14 -12.19 10.07
CA CYS A 315 -9.79 -12.57 8.81
C CYS A 315 -10.63 -11.45 8.18
N SER A 316 -11.12 -10.51 8.99
CA SER A 316 -11.90 -9.34 8.54
C SER A 316 -11.05 -8.06 8.44
N MET A 317 -9.73 -8.14 8.61
CA MET A 317 -8.84 -6.98 8.62
C MET A 317 -8.97 -6.17 7.33
N LYS A 318 -9.16 -4.85 7.47
CA LYS A 318 -9.23 -3.96 6.32
C LYS A 318 -7.87 -3.90 5.60
N MET A 319 -7.86 -4.24 4.31
CA MET A 319 -6.66 -4.23 3.46
C MET A 319 -6.61 -3.05 2.49
N THR A 320 -7.70 -2.30 2.34
CA THR A 320 -7.85 -1.26 1.31
C THR A 320 -8.31 0.08 1.90
N GLU A 321 -7.84 1.19 1.33
CA GLU A 321 -8.34 2.53 1.65
C GLU A 321 -8.22 3.48 0.44
N ASN A 322 -9.29 4.21 0.13
CA ASN A 322 -9.24 5.24 -0.92
C ASN A 322 -8.66 6.55 -0.38
N ILE A 323 -7.58 7.02 -0.99
CA ILE A 323 -6.89 8.25 -0.59
C ILE A 323 -6.90 9.32 -1.68
N ALA A 324 -7.58 9.08 -2.80
CA ALA A 324 -7.71 10.05 -3.88
C ALA A 324 -8.88 11.03 -3.67
N GLU A 325 -9.88 10.67 -2.87
CA GLU A 325 -11.03 11.51 -2.58
C GLU A 325 -10.65 12.86 -1.93
N PRO A 326 -11.06 14.00 -2.51
CA PRO A 326 -10.76 15.32 -1.94
C PRO A 326 -11.28 15.51 -0.52
N MET A 327 -12.43 14.93 -0.17
CA MET A 327 -13.05 15.05 1.15
C MET A 327 -12.27 14.35 2.27
N LYS A 328 -11.36 13.43 1.93
CA LYS A 328 -10.50 12.74 2.89
C LYS A 328 -9.16 13.44 3.13
N ALA A 329 -8.96 14.63 2.57
CA ALA A 329 -7.71 15.37 2.72
C ALA A 329 -7.48 15.80 4.17
N ASP A 330 -6.29 15.49 4.70
CA ASP A 330 -5.86 15.93 6.03
C ASP A 330 -5.31 17.35 6.00
N VAL A 331 -4.73 17.74 4.86
CA VAL A 331 -4.27 19.09 4.60
C VAL A 331 -4.95 19.58 3.34
N TYR A 332 -5.64 20.71 3.45
CA TYR A 332 -6.27 21.37 2.31
C TYR A 332 -5.99 22.88 2.33
N LYS A 333 -5.60 23.41 1.17
CA LYS A 333 -5.44 24.84 0.90
C LYS A 333 -6.12 25.14 -0.43
N PRO A 334 -7.21 25.93 -0.49
CA PRO A 334 -7.99 26.16 -1.71
C PRO A 334 -7.14 26.52 -2.94
N ASN A 335 -6.18 27.43 -2.77
CA ASN A 335 -5.30 27.89 -3.85
C ASN A 335 -3.91 27.21 -3.88
N GLY A 336 -3.69 26.22 -3.01
CA GLY A 336 -2.42 25.51 -2.90
C GLY A 336 -2.50 24.05 -3.32
N GLY A 337 -3.57 23.36 -2.91
CA GLY A 337 -3.75 21.93 -3.14
C GLY A 337 -4.15 21.16 -1.87
N ARG A 338 -3.92 19.85 -1.88
CA ARG A 338 -4.30 18.93 -0.79
C ARG A 338 -3.34 17.76 -0.62
N ILE A 339 -3.30 17.22 0.59
CA ILE A 339 -2.59 15.96 0.89
C ILE A 339 -3.50 15.09 1.76
N THR A 340 -3.56 13.80 1.42
CA THR A 340 -4.17 12.74 2.22
C THR A 340 -3.07 11.78 2.65
N PHE A 341 -2.88 11.63 3.96
CA PHE A 341 -1.97 10.68 4.59
C PHE A 341 -2.69 9.36 4.85
N LEU A 342 -2.00 8.24 4.66
CA LEU A 342 -2.47 6.89 4.97
C LEU A 342 -1.43 6.18 5.82
N ASN A 343 -1.75 6.00 7.10
CA ASN A 343 -0.89 5.40 8.11
C ASN A 343 -1.67 4.32 8.89
N SER A 344 -1.04 3.71 9.89
CA SER A 344 -1.67 2.66 10.70
C SER A 344 -2.86 3.10 11.54
N GLN A 345 -3.09 4.41 11.71
CA GLN A 345 -4.29 4.92 12.38
C GLN A 345 -5.52 4.86 11.47
N LYS A 346 -5.34 4.98 10.15
CA LYS A 346 -6.43 4.91 9.16
C LYS A 346 -6.62 3.52 8.57
N LEU A 347 -5.54 2.76 8.46
CA LEU A 347 -5.54 1.41 7.90
C LEU A 347 -4.64 0.51 8.77
N PRO A 348 -5.21 -0.19 9.79
CA PRO A 348 -4.44 -0.89 10.82
C PRO A 348 -3.41 -1.90 10.32
N ILE A 349 -3.66 -2.59 9.20
CA ILE A 349 -2.71 -3.54 8.58
C ILE A 349 -1.36 -2.89 8.25
N LEU A 350 -1.32 -1.56 8.07
CA LEU A 350 -0.08 -0.83 7.85
C LEU A 350 0.91 -0.96 9.01
N LYS A 351 0.43 -1.14 10.24
CA LYS A 351 1.29 -1.44 11.40
C LYS A 351 2.04 -2.76 11.23
N TYR A 352 1.38 -3.76 10.64
CA TYR A 352 1.97 -5.08 10.41
C TYR A 352 3.01 -5.03 9.29
N ILE A 353 2.68 -4.36 8.17
CA ILE A 353 3.61 -4.28 7.04
C ILE A 353 4.67 -3.19 7.17
N GLN A 354 4.57 -2.30 8.18
CA GLN A 354 5.51 -1.21 8.45
C GLN A 354 5.68 -0.22 7.27
N MET A 355 4.61 0.09 6.56
CA MET A 355 4.60 1.01 5.42
C MET A 355 3.44 1.99 5.49
N SER A 356 3.59 3.17 4.90
CA SER A 356 2.54 4.19 4.79
C SER A 356 2.49 4.77 3.38
N ALA A 357 1.45 5.54 3.05
CA ALA A 357 1.36 6.19 1.74
C ALA A 357 0.68 7.56 1.81
N ASN A 358 1.07 8.49 0.94
CA ASN A 358 0.51 9.84 0.90
C ASN A 358 0.12 10.22 -0.53
N ARG A 359 -1.11 10.66 -0.72
CA ARG A 359 -1.58 11.22 -2.00
C ARG A 359 -1.57 12.73 -1.92
N GLY A 360 -0.84 13.39 -2.81
CA GLY A 360 -0.73 14.86 -2.84
C GLY A 360 -1.12 15.47 -4.18
N VAL A 361 -1.86 16.57 -4.15
CA VAL A 361 -2.21 17.38 -5.32
C VAL A 361 -1.79 18.81 -5.03
N LEU A 362 -0.94 19.39 -5.87
CA LEU A 362 -0.58 20.80 -5.85
C LEU A 362 -1.24 21.50 -7.04
N HIS A 363 -1.90 22.63 -6.76
CA HIS A 363 -2.38 23.54 -7.79
C HIS A 363 -1.22 24.26 -8.47
N ARG A 364 -1.51 25.02 -9.52
CA ARG A 364 -0.49 25.73 -10.31
C ARG A 364 0.44 26.56 -9.44
N ASN A 365 1.76 26.41 -9.64
CA ASN A 365 2.81 27.18 -8.98
C ASN A 365 2.80 27.14 -7.44
N ALA A 366 2.09 26.17 -6.84
CA ALA A 366 2.09 25.94 -5.40
C ALA A 366 3.38 25.22 -4.98
N ILE A 367 3.81 25.47 -3.75
CA ILE A 367 5.02 24.89 -3.17
C ILE A 367 4.62 23.92 -2.05
N LEU A 368 5.11 22.69 -2.12
CA LEU A 368 5.20 21.84 -0.94
C LEU A 368 6.38 22.33 -0.11
N ALA A 369 6.11 22.71 1.14
CA ALA A 369 7.10 23.30 2.03
C ALA A 369 8.37 22.43 2.07
N PRO A 370 9.58 23.05 2.04
CA PRO A 370 10.82 22.34 2.25
C PRO A 370 10.75 21.52 3.54
N HIS A 371 11.05 20.22 3.49
CA HIS A 371 10.97 19.31 4.63
C HIS A 371 11.94 18.14 4.49
N TRP A 372 12.14 17.38 5.57
CA TRP A 372 12.79 16.07 5.52
C TRP A 372 11.92 15.01 6.19
N ASN A 373 12.02 13.75 5.76
CA ASN A 373 11.37 12.62 6.41
C ASN A 373 12.24 12.10 7.56
N ILE A 374 11.68 12.00 8.77
CA ILE A 374 12.42 11.69 10.00
C ILE A 374 12.76 10.20 10.11
N ASN A 375 11.81 9.34 9.74
CA ASN A 375 11.82 7.91 10.07
C ASN A 375 11.49 6.99 8.87
N ALA A 376 11.53 7.52 7.64
CA ALA A 376 11.19 6.77 6.44
C ALA A 376 11.92 7.30 5.19
N HIS A 377 12.17 6.41 4.22
CA HIS A 377 12.36 6.80 2.83
C HIS A 377 11.00 7.09 2.19
N ALA A 378 10.96 7.94 1.16
CA ALA A 378 9.77 8.22 0.39
C ALA A 378 9.98 7.89 -1.09
N ILE A 379 9.18 6.98 -1.63
CA ILE A 379 9.17 6.57 -3.03
C ILE A 379 8.04 7.34 -3.71
N VAL A 380 8.38 8.35 -4.50
CA VAL A 380 7.44 9.28 -5.11
C VAL A 380 7.19 8.88 -6.56
N TYR A 381 5.94 8.58 -6.91
CA TYR A 381 5.49 8.33 -8.29
C TYR A 381 4.54 9.43 -8.76
N VAL A 382 4.84 10.03 -9.91
CA VAL A 382 4.04 11.13 -10.48
C VAL A 382 2.84 10.58 -11.24
N THR A 383 1.64 10.93 -10.77
CA THR A 383 0.39 10.47 -11.38
C THR A 383 -0.16 11.44 -12.43
N SER A 384 0.09 12.75 -12.29
CA SER A 384 -0.31 13.77 -13.27
C SER A 384 0.48 15.07 -13.12
N GLY A 385 0.54 15.86 -14.20
CA GLY A 385 1.22 17.16 -14.23
C GLY A 385 2.74 17.05 -14.13
N ARG A 386 3.37 18.14 -13.65
CA ARG A 386 4.81 18.21 -13.45
C ARG A 386 5.21 19.21 -12.35
N ALA A 387 6.35 18.97 -11.75
CA ALA A 387 6.92 19.83 -10.72
C ALA A 387 8.44 19.87 -10.82
N ARG A 388 9.04 21.00 -10.44
CA ARG A 388 10.46 21.04 -10.09
C ARG A 388 10.63 20.50 -8.68
N MET A 389 11.54 19.54 -8.52
CA MET A 389 11.93 19.01 -7.23
C MET A 389 13.41 19.25 -7.01
N GLN A 390 13.78 19.64 -5.79
CA GLN A 390 15.16 19.68 -5.33
C GLN A 390 15.29 18.78 -4.11
N ILE A 391 16.34 17.95 -4.09
CA ILE A 391 16.65 17.05 -2.98
C ILE A 391 18.10 17.33 -2.56
N VAL A 392 18.32 17.52 -1.27
CA VAL A 392 19.60 17.92 -0.67
C VAL A 392 20.06 16.87 0.35
N SER A 393 21.32 16.44 0.23
CA SER A 393 21.95 15.46 1.12
C SER A 393 22.49 16.09 2.41
N ASN A 394 23.08 15.28 3.29
CA ASN A 394 23.72 15.74 4.52
C ASN A 394 24.98 16.59 4.27
N GLU A 395 25.59 16.52 3.09
CA GLU A 395 26.69 17.40 2.68
C GLU A 395 26.21 18.81 2.24
N GLY A 396 24.90 19.05 2.24
CA GLY A 396 24.32 20.31 1.73
C GLY A 396 24.37 20.44 0.21
N GLN A 397 24.71 19.36 -0.50
CA GLN A 397 24.74 19.30 -1.96
C GLN A 397 23.39 18.88 -2.52
N ARG A 398 23.04 19.41 -3.70
CA ARG A 398 21.81 19.02 -4.40
C ARG A 398 22.03 17.67 -5.07
N ALA A 399 21.58 16.60 -4.41
CA ALA A 399 21.51 15.27 -5.00
C ALA A 399 20.52 15.20 -6.17
N PHE A 400 19.50 16.06 -6.19
CA PHE A 400 18.60 16.24 -7.33
C PHE A 400 18.21 17.70 -7.51
N ASP A 401 18.14 18.15 -8.75
CA ASP A 401 17.46 19.39 -9.16
C ASP A 401 16.95 19.22 -10.59
N GLY A 402 15.65 19.02 -10.74
CA GLY A 402 15.06 18.74 -12.05
C GLY A 402 13.54 18.77 -12.07
N GLU A 403 12.97 18.65 -13.27
CA GLU A 403 11.53 18.48 -13.45
C GLU A 403 11.15 17.00 -13.41
N LEU A 404 10.09 16.69 -12.66
CA LEU A 404 9.44 15.39 -12.63
C LEU A 404 8.14 15.45 -13.43
N HIS A 405 7.94 14.45 -14.29
CA HIS A 405 6.78 14.31 -15.17
C HIS A 405 5.99 13.05 -14.85
N ARG A 406 4.72 13.02 -15.29
CA ARG A 406 3.84 11.86 -15.18
C ARG A 406 4.54 10.56 -15.59
N GLY A 407 4.38 9.53 -14.75
CA GLY A 407 4.95 8.21 -14.97
C GLY A 407 6.40 8.03 -14.53
N GLN A 408 7.05 9.10 -14.05
CA GLN A 408 8.38 9.00 -13.44
C GLN A 408 8.29 8.72 -11.94
N LEU A 409 9.35 8.08 -11.44
CA LEU A 409 9.53 7.73 -10.05
C LEU A 409 10.84 8.33 -9.52
N ILE A 410 10.85 8.80 -8.28
CA ILE A 410 12.09 9.20 -7.60
C ILE A 410 12.03 8.81 -6.12
N VAL A 411 13.18 8.47 -5.54
CA VAL A 411 13.29 8.23 -4.11
C VAL A 411 13.83 9.47 -3.41
N VAL A 412 13.21 9.85 -2.30
CA VAL A 412 13.73 10.81 -1.33
C VAL A 412 14.19 10.00 -0.11
N PRO A 413 15.51 9.81 0.08
CA PRO A 413 16.01 9.07 1.23
C PRO A 413 15.64 9.73 2.56
N GLN A 414 15.60 8.94 3.64
CA GLN A 414 15.40 9.45 4.99
C GLN A 414 16.37 10.60 5.29
N ASN A 415 15.88 11.65 5.96
CA ASN A 415 16.60 12.87 6.32
C ASN A 415 17.14 13.74 5.17
N PHE A 416 17.01 13.33 3.90
CA PHE A 416 17.30 14.23 2.79
C PHE A 416 16.22 15.32 2.75
N ALA A 417 16.65 16.58 2.61
CA ALA A 417 15.74 17.70 2.55
C ALA A 417 15.18 17.83 1.13
N VAL A 418 13.87 17.97 1.00
CA VAL A 418 13.17 18.07 -0.29
C VAL A 418 12.28 19.30 -0.33
N VAL A 419 12.25 19.97 -1.48
CA VAL A 419 11.26 20.99 -1.82
C VAL A 419 10.66 20.67 -3.18
N VAL A 420 9.36 20.93 -3.34
CA VAL A 420 8.62 20.68 -4.58
C VAL A 420 7.84 21.92 -4.96
N GLN A 421 7.96 22.35 -6.21
CA GLN A 421 7.15 23.42 -6.78
C GLN A 421 6.45 22.90 -8.04
N SER A 422 5.11 22.90 -8.03
CA SER A 422 4.33 22.55 -9.21
C SER A 422 4.48 23.59 -10.32
N ARG A 423 4.26 23.16 -11.56
CA ARG A 423 4.20 24.08 -12.72
C ARG A 423 2.76 24.51 -13.01
N SER A 424 2.55 25.18 -14.14
CA SER A 424 1.25 25.68 -14.60
C SER A 424 0.16 24.60 -14.68
N GLU A 425 0.53 23.37 -15.06
CA GLU A 425 -0.37 22.22 -15.18
C GLU A 425 -0.78 21.60 -13.83
N GLY A 426 -0.21 22.09 -12.72
CA GLY A 426 -0.32 21.46 -11.40
C GLY A 426 0.55 20.20 -11.30
N PHE A 427 0.48 19.54 -10.14
CA PHE A 427 1.28 18.34 -9.86
C PHE A 427 0.50 17.38 -8.97
N SER A 428 0.45 16.11 -9.33
CA SER A 428 -0.16 15.04 -8.55
C SER A 428 0.78 13.87 -8.42
N TRP A 429 0.93 13.37 -7.18
CA TRP A 429 1.78 12.22 -6.89
C TRP A 429 1.15 11.30 -5.84
N ILE A 430 1.63 10.07 -5.82
CA ILE A 430 1.52 9.13 -4.71
C ILE A 430 2.94 8.92 -4.17
N SER A 431 3.09 8.96 -2.85
CA SER A 431 4.35 8.64 -2.18
C SER A 431 4.14 7.43 -1.30
N PHE A 432 4.96 6.40 -1.46
CA PHE A 432 5.03 5.26 -0.54
C PHE A 432 6.15 5.50 0.45
N GLN A 433 5.96 5.14 1.71
CA GLN A 433 6.94 5.39 2.76
C GLN A 433 7.22 4.11 3.54
N THR A 434 8.49 3.93 3.90
CA THR A 434 9.03 2.70 4.48
C THR A 434 8.85 2.65 6.01
N ASN A 435 7.76 3.22 6.52
CA ASN A 435 7.38 3.23 7.93
C ASN A 435 5.86 3.43 8.02
N ASP A 436 5.16 2.76 8.93
CA ASP A 436 3.70 2.84 9.04
C ASP A 436 3.19 4.19 9.54
N ASN A 437 3.99 4.87 10.36
CA ASN A 437 3.73 6.22 10.86
C ASN A 437 4.87 7.15 10.44
N ALA A 438 5.08 7.24 9.12
CA ALA A 438 6.10 8.11 8.57
C ALA A 438 5.82 9.58 8.93
N MET A 439 6.84 10.24 9.48
CA MET A 439 6.79 11.62 9.93
C MET A 439 7.76 12.48 9.12
N ASN A 440 7.39 13.73 8.87
CA ASN A 440 8.28 14.72 8.30
C ASN A 440 8.37 15.96 9.18
N THR A 441 9.44 16.74 8.99
CA THR A 441 9.63 18.04 9.64
C THR A 441 9.78 19.11 8.57
N PRO A 442 8.87 20.12 8.52
CA PRO A 442 9.05 21.25 7.63
C PRO A 442 10.16 22.18 8.14
N ILE A 443 10.94 22.74 7.22
CA ILE A 443 12.00 23.72 7.48
C ILE A 443 11.39 25.12 7.70
N VAL A 444 10.33 25.46 6.97
CA VAL A 444 9.63 26.77 7.02
C VAL A 444 8.11 26.61 7.17
N GLY A 445 7.45 27.63 7.72
CA GLY A 445 5.99 27.64 7.98
C GLY A 445 5.63 27.55 9.46
N LYS A 446 4.33 27.46 9.77
CA LYS A 446 3.77 27.50 11.15
C LYS A 446 4.30 26.39 12.06
N THR A 447 4.53 25.19 11.53
CA THR A 447 4.95 24.00 12.29
C THR A 447 6.43 23.65 12.07
N SER A 448 7.24 24.64 11.67
CA SER A 448 8.59 24.38 11.16
C SER A 448 9.72 24.44 12.18
N ALA A 449 10.82 23.78 11.85
CA ALA A 449 12.04 23.79 12.65
C ALA A 449 12.56 25.22 12.90
N LEU A 450 12.63 26.07 11.86
CA LEU A 450 13.10 27.45 12.02
C LEU A 450 12.16 28.27 12.92
N ARG A 451 10.84 28.04 12.84
CA ARG A 451 9.90 28.71 13.74
C ARG A 451 10.01 28.21 15.19
N GLY A 452 10.37 26.94 15.40
CA GLY A 452 10.60 26.36 16.71
C GLY A 452 11.84 26.88 17.44
N MET A 453 12.86 27.35 16.72
CA MET A 453 14.10 27.87 17.33
C MET A 453 13.92 29.28 17.93
N PRO A 454 14.54 29.62 19.08
CA PRO A 454 14.62 30.99 19.55
C PRO A 454 15.21 31.93 18.49
N VAL A 455 14.73 33.18 18.42
CA VAL A 455 15.23 34.16 17.43
C VAL A 455 16.75 34.33 17.56
N ASP A 456 17.27 34.31 18.78
CA ASP A 456 18.68 34.56 19.06
C ASP A 456 19.56 33.40 18.62
N VAL A 457 19.02 32.16 18.58
CA VAL A 457 19.72 31.04 17.97
C VAL A 457 19.92 31.29 16.48
N LEU A 458 18.89 31.79 15.77
CA LEU A 458 19.01 32.11 14.34
C LEU A 458 19.99 33.27 14.10
N VAL A 459 19.90 34.35 14.88
CA VAL A 459 20.81 35.51 14.75
C VAL A 459 22.28 35.10 14.93
N ASN A 460 22.56 34.22 15.89
CA ASN A 460 23.94 33.76 16.13
C ASN A 460 24.38 32.64 15.16
N ALA A 461 23.47 31.80 14.68
CA ALA A 461 23.79 30.71 13.75
C ALA A 461 24.06 31.22 12.32
N TYR A 462 23.37 32.27 11.87
CA TYR A 462 23.52 32.83 10.53
C TYR A 462 24.29 34.14 10.57
N ARG A 463 25.57 34.11 10.19
CA ARG A 463 26.44 35.30 10.18
C ARG A 463 25.82 36.43 9.34
N GLY A 464 25.59 37.58 9.97
CA GLY A 464 25.02 38.77 9.33
C GLY A 464 23.49 38.85 9.34
N LEU A 465 22.78 37.87 9.94
CA LEU A 465 21.33 37.92 10.06
C LEU A 465 20.89 38.84 11.21
N SER A 466 20.18 39.92 10.91
CA SER A 466 19.62 40.81 11.94
C SER A 466 18.46 40.14 12.71
N ARG A 467 18.16 40.66 13.91
CA ARG A 467 17.03 40.18 14.72
C ARG A 467 15.68 40.33 13.99
N GLU A 468 15.52 41.37 13.18
CA GLU A 468 14.31 41.58 12.37
C GLU A 468 14.21 40.59 11.21
N GLU A 469 15.31 40.31 10.51
CA GLU A 469 15.35 39.28 9.47
C GLU A 469 15.09 37.90 10.05
N ALA A 470 15.66 37.56 11.20
CA ALA A 470 15.36 36.30 11.89
C ALA A 470 13.87 36.18 12.25
N ARG A 471 13.23 37.26 12.71
CA ARG A 471 11.77 37.28 12.92
C ARG A 471 11.02 37.07 11.61
N ARG A 472 11.43 37.70 10.50
CA ARG A 472 10.83 37.48 9.18
C ARG A 472 10.97 36.02 8.73
N VAL A 473 12.14 35.41 8.87
CA VAL A 473 12.34 33.97 8.55
C VAL A 473 11.35 33.08 9.30
N LYS A 474 11.07 33.37 10.57
CA LYS A 474 10.12 32.59 11.39
C LYS A 474 8.66 32.83 11.04
N PHE A 475 8.28 34.08 10.73
CA PHE A 475 6.89 34.52 10.77
C PHE A 475 6.31 35.01 9.43
N ASN A 476 7.12 35.20 8.38
CA ASN A 476 6.65 35.77 7.11
C ASN A 476 5.63 34.89 6.36
N ARG A 477 5.59 33.58 6.66
CA ARG A 477 4.56 32.66 6.16
C ARG A 477 3.28 32.65 7.00
N GLY A 478 3.19 33.48 8.04
CA GLY A 478 2.01 33.62 8.89
C GLY A 478 1.58 32.29 9.52
N GLN A 479 0.38 31.84 9.15
CA GLN A 479 -0.23 30.58 9.60
C GLN A 479 -0.14 29.45 8.55
N GLU A 480 0.53 29.69 7.41
CA GLU A 480 0.69 28.68 6.38
C GLU A 480 1.55 27.50 6.88
N MET A 481 1.15 26.28 6.51
CA MET A 481 1.84 25.04 6.83
C MET A 481 1.69 24.06 5.68
N THR A 482 2.71 23.22 5.48
CA THR A 482 2.78 22.11 4.51
C THR A 482 2.69 22.53 3.05
N ILE A 483 1.63 23.22 2.62
CA ILE A 483 1.42 23.71 1.25
C ILE A 483 1.36 25.23 1.26
N PHE A 484 2.14 25.86 0.37
CA PHE A 484 2.13 27.31 0.16
C PHE A 484 1.51 27.62 -1.20
N PRO A 485 0.37 28.33 -1.25
CA PRO A 485 -0.21 28.85 -2.49
C PRO A 485 0.75 29.78 -3.23
N SER A 486 0.52 29.95 -4.54
CA SER A 486 1.29 30.92 -5.33
C SER A 486 1.04 32.36 -4.87
N GLU A 487 2.02 33.25 -4.98
CA GLU A 487 1.89 34.65 -4.52
C GLU A 487 0.77 35.42 -5.24
N GLY A 488 0.51 35.11 -6.52
CA GLY A 488 -0.60 35.71 -7.28
C GLY A 488 -1.99 35.34 -6.74
N SER A 489 -2.10 34.21 -6.02
CA SER A 489 -3.36 33.72 -5.44
C SER A 489 -3.62 34.15 -4.00
N ARG A 490 -2.69 34.90 -3.38
CA ARG A 490 -2.89 35.54 -2.07
C ARG A 490 -3.75 36.80 -2.15
N ARG A 491 -3.77 37.47 -3.32
CA ARG A 491 -4.47 38.75 -3.54
C ARG A 491 -5.98 38.64 -3.80
N GLU A 492 -6.53 37.43 -3.91
CA GLU A 492 -7.99 37.23 -4.11
C GLU A 492 -8.77 37.14 -2.79
N TYR A 493 -8.09 37.13 -1.63
CA TYR A 493 -8.73 36.93 -0.31
C TYR A 493 -8.18 37.85 0.80
N GLU A 494 -7.33 38.81 0.46
CA GLU A 494 -7.11 40.03 1.25
C GLU A 494 -7.95 41.14 0.61
#